data_AF-A0A5B1CHL1-F1
#
_entry.id   AF-A0A5B1CHL1-F1
#
_cell.length_a   1.000
_cell.length_b   1.000
_cell.length_c   1.000
_cell.angle_alpha   90.00
_cell.angle_beta   90.00
_cell.angle_gamma   90.00
#
_symmetry.space_group_name_H-M   'P 1'
#
loop_
_entity.id
_entity.type
_entity.pdbx_description
1 polymer ?
#
loop_
_entity_poly.entity_id
_entity_poly.type
_entity_poly.pdbx_seq_one_letter_code
_entity_poly.pdbx_strand_id
1 'polypeptide(L)'
;MQKIRWFFLILAIVLMIAMAVQNNGMQVIRLFTFETREMPLSVLLLATTGIGFLMGALVTVSMLRSRRKKEKERERQAKAASNEEASPKPEPAMEDDAASKLGEQ
;
A
#
# COMPACT_ATOMS: atom_id res chain seq x y z
N MET A 1 12.83 13.48 1.12
CA MET A 1 11.37 13.74 1.02
C MET A 1 10.55 13.38 2.27
N GLN A 2 10.89 12.33 3.03
CA GLN A 2 10.08 11.93 4.20
C GLN A 2 10.07 12.96 5.35
N LYS A 3 11.20 13.63 5.64
CA LYS A 3 11.33 14.61 6.72
C LYS A 3 10.41 15.83 6.54
N ILE A 4 10.34 16.36 5.32
CA ILE A 4 9.41 17.45 4.95
C ILE A 4 7.95 17.00 5.15
N ARG A 5 7.62 15.76 4.76
CA ARG A 5 6.25 15.24 4.91
C ARG A 5 5.82 15.17 6.37
N TRP A 6 6.72 14.74 7.26
CA TRP A 6 6.49 14.72 8.70
C TRP A 6 6.42 16.12 9.31
N PHE A 7 7.23 17.06 8.82
CA PHE A 7 7.18 18.46 9.27
C PHE A 7 5.80 19.08 9.04
N PHE A 8 5.23 18.96 7.83
CA PHE A 8 3.89 19.49 7.55
C PHE A 8 2.80 18.80 8.36
N LEU A 9 2.92 17.50 8.63
CA LEU A 9 1.94 16.77 9.42
C LEU A 9 1.94 17.25 10.88
N ILE A 10 3.12 17.39 11.48
CA ILE A 10 3.25 17.95 12.84
C ILE A 10 2.74 19.38 12.87
N LEU A 11 3.13 20.21 11.89
CA LEU A 11 2.67 21.60 11.79
C LEU A 11 1.14 21.68 11.71
N ALA A 12 0.50 20.83 10.90
CA ALA A 12 -0.96 20.78 10.79
C ALA A 12 -1.63 20.39 12.13
N ILE A 13 -1.07 19.41 12.85
CA ILE A 13 -1.57 19.02 14.18
C ILE A 13 -1.43 20.17 15.17
N VAL A 14 -0.27 20.83 15.20
CA VAL A 14 -0.03 21.97 16.11
C VAL A 14 -1.00 23.11 15.81
N LEU A 15 -1.20 23.46 14.53
CA LEU A 15 -2.16 24.48 14.11
C LEU A 15 -3.59 24.13 14.52
N MET A 16 -3.99 22.86 14.35
CA MET A 16 -5.30 22.38 14.76
C MET A 16 -5.50 22.52 16.27
N ILE A 17 -4.53 22.11 17.09
CA ILE A 17 -4.60 22.25 18.55
C ILE A 17 -4.66 23.73 18.94
N ALA A 18 -3.82 24.58 18.34
CA ALA A 18 -3.82 26.01 18.60
C ALA A 18 -5.18 26.65 18.28
N MET A 19 -5.77 26.32 17.13
CA MET A 19 -7.12 26.75 16.76
C MET A 19 -8.17 26.28 17.78
N ALA A 20 -8.11 25.03 18.21
CA ALA A 20 -9.05 24.46 19.18
C ALA A 20 -8.96 25.15 20.55
N VAL A 21 -7.75 25.46 21.03
CA VAL A 21 -7.52 26.10 22.33
C VAL A 21 -7.89 27.58 22.29
N GLN A 22 -7.47 28.30 21.25
CA GLN A 22 -7.76 29.74 21.12
C GLN A 22 -9.25 30.00 20.89
N ASN A 23 -9.95 29.08 20.22
CA ASN A 23 -11.37 29.21 19.92
C ASN A 23 -12.23 28.23 20.72
N ASN A 24 -11.91 28.03 22.00
CA ASN A 24 -12.70 27.19 22.90
C ASN A 24 -14.03 27.83 23.34
N GLY A 25 -14.43 28.95 22.72
CA GLY A 25 -15.76 29.52 22.90
C GLY A 25 -16.84 28.67 22.24
N MET A 26 -18.04 28.73 22.78
CA MET A 26 -19.25 28.21 22.12
C MET A 26 -19.47 29.03 20.84
N GLN A 27 -19.31 28.39 19.68
CA GLN A 27 -19.60 29.01 18.40
C GLN A 27 -20.90 28.47 17.83
N VAL A 28 -21.66 29.38 17.23
CA VAL A 28 -22.90 29.06 16.52
C VAL A 28 -22.51 28.43 15.19
N ILE A 29 -22.63 27.11 15.08
CA ILE A 29 -22.28 26.38 13.85
C ILE A 29 -23.57 26.03 13.11
N ARG A 30 -23.65 26.42 11.84
CA ARG A 30 -24.69 25.96 10.91
C ARG A 30 -24.16 24.76 10.14
N LEU A 31 -24.59 23.55 10.52
CA LEU A 31 -24.31 22.36 9.75
C LEU A 31 -25.37 22.19 8.66
N PHE A 32 -24.98 21.67 7.50
CA PHE A 32 -25.85 21.53 6.32
C PHE A 32 -27.12 20.69 6.59
N THR A 33 -27.09 19.82 7.61
CA THR A 33 -28.19 18.89 7.96
C THR A 33 -28.76 19.13 9.37
N PHE A 34 -28.09 19.92 10.22
CA PHE A 34 -28.55 20.17 11.59
C PHE A 34 -28.93 21.63 11.80
N GLU A 35 -30.00 21.83 12.57
CA GLU A 35 -30.41 23.13 13.08
C GLU A 35 -29.23 23.84 13.77
N THR A 36 -29.17 25.17 13.66
CA THR A 36 -28.08 26.00 14.19
C THR A 36 -27.76 25.61 15.63
N ARG A 37 -26.57 25.04 15.87
CA ARG A 37 -26.21 24.50 17.20
C ARG A 37 -24.96 25.17 17.72
N GLU A 38 -25.01 25.56 18.98
CA GLU A 38 -23.84 26.07 19.69
C GLU A 38 -22.98 24.88 20.12
N MET A 39 -21.79 24.79 19.54
CA MET A 39 -20.83 23.74 19.86
C MET A 39 -19.42 24.35 19.91
N PRO A 40 -18.56 23.89 20.81
CA PRO A 40 -17.18 24.32 20.82
C PRO A 40 -16.46 23.78 19.57
N LEU A 41 -15.57 24.59 19.00
CA LEU A 41 -14.82 24.22 17.79
C LEU A 41 -13.96 22.95 17.98
N SER A 42 -13.56 22.67 19.22
CA SER A 42 -12.87 21.43 19.59
C SER A 42 -13.64 20.17 19.20
N VAL A 43 -14.97 20.15 19.38
CA VAL A 43 -15.81 19.00 19.02
C VAL A 43 -15.87 18.81 17.51
N LEU A 44 -15.99 19.91 16.76
CA LEU A 44 -16.01 19.86 15.29
C LEU A 44 -14.66 19.38 14.73
N LEU A 45 -13.56 19.90 15.27
CA LEU A 45 -12.20 19.48 14.92
C LEU A 45 -11.98 18.01 15.28
N LEU A 46 -12.43 17.56 16.45
CA LEU A 46 -12.32 16.16 16.85
C LEU A 46 -13.09 15.23 15.90
N ALA A 47 -14.34 15.58 15.56
CA ALA A 47 -15.18 14.78 14.67
C ALA A 47 -14.56 14.68 13.26
N THR A 48 -14.19 15.80 12.66
CA THR A 48 -13.59 15.84 11.32
C THR A 48 -12.23 15.13 11.27
N THR A 49 -11.41 15.29 12.30
CA THR A 49 -10.14 14.55 12.43
C THR A 49 -10.37 13.06 12.59
N GLY A 50 -11.33 12.67 13.42
CA GLY A 50 -11.67 11.27 13.63
C GLY A 50 -12.08 10.59 12.34
N ILE A 51 -12.96 11.23 11.55
CA ILE A 51 -13.40 10.73 10.24
C ILE A 51 -12.22 10.65 9.26
N GLY A 52 -11.42 11.71 9.17
CA GLY A 52 -10.24 11.74 8.29
C GLY A 52 -9.20 10.67 8.68
N PHE A 53 -8.98 10.47 9.98
CA PHE A 53 -8.10 9.44 10.51
C PHE A 53 -8.61 8.04 10.19
N LEU A 54 -9.92 7.78 10.37
CA LEU A 54 -10.55 6.51 10.02
C LEU A 54 -10.36 6.19 8.52
N MET A 55 -10.63 7.15 7.63
CA MET A 55 -10.38 6.99 6.20
C MET A 55 -8.89 6.76 5.89
N GLY A 56 -8.00 7.53 6.51
CA GLY A 56 -6.55 7.38 6.34
C GLY A 56 -6.05 6.02 6.83
N ALA A 57 -6.56 5.54 7.95
CA ALA A 57 -6.24 4.22 8.51
C ALA A 57 -6.73 3.10 7.58
N LEU A 58 -7.96 3.19 7.06
CA LEU A 58 -8.51 2.25 6.08
C LEU A 58 -7.64 2.15 4.83
N VAL A 59 -7.25 3.29 4.26
CA VAL A 59 -6.35 3.33 3.09
C VAL A 59 -4.98 2.73 3.43
N THR A 60 -4.44 3.04 4.60
CA THR A 60 -3.13 2.52 5.06
C THR A 60 -3.17 1.00 5.23
N VAL A 61 -4.21 0.46 5.86
CA VAL A 61 -4.42 -0.98 6.04
C VAL A 61 -4.58 -1.68 4.70
N SER A 62 -5.36 -1.09 3.77
CA SER A 62 -5.52 -1.62 2.42
C SER A 62 -4.20 -1.66 1.65
N MET A 63 -3.41 -0.58 1.72
CA MET A 63 -2.10 -0.51 1.08
C MET A 63 -1.13 -1.54 1.67
N LEU A 64 -1.10 -1.71 3.00
CA LEU A 64 -0.25 -2.67 3.68
C LEU A 64 -0.63 -4.12 3.31
N ARG A 65 -1.94 -4.42 3.25
CA ARG A 65 -2.45 -5.72 2.78
C ARG A 65 -2.07 -5.98 1.32
N SER A 66 -2.16 -4.97 0.44
CA SER A 66 -1.76 -5.08 -0.96
C SER A 66 -0.27 -5.37 -1.12
N ARG A 67 0.58 -4.69 -0.33
CA ARG A 67 2.04 -4.92 -0.34
C ARG A 67 2.40 -6.36 0.05
N ARG A 68 1.76 -6.91 1.09
CA ARG A 68 1.98 -8.31 1.52
C ARG A 68 1.59 -9.34 0.46
N LYS A 69 0.56 -9.05 -0.34
CA LYS A 69 0.17 -9.92 -1.47
C LYS A 69 1.20 -9.90 -2.59
N LYS A 70 1.70 -8.71 -2.95
CA LYS A 70 2.75 -8.54 -3.98
C LYS A 70 4.09 -9.17 -3.56
N GLU A 71 4.40 -9.13 -2.27
CA GLU A 71 5.61 -9.77 -1.72
C GLU A 71 5.54 -11.29 -1.82
N LYS A 72 4.41 -11.90 -1.44
CA LYS A 72 4.17 -13.35 -1.62
C LYS A 72 4.18 -13.78 -3.09
N GLU A 73 3.71 -12.93 -3.98
CA GLU A 73 3.69 -13.21 -5.42
C GLU A 73 5.10 -13.14 -6.04
N ARG A 74 5.93 -12.19 -5.58
CA ARG A 74 7.36 -12.15 -5.93
C ARG A 74 8.13 -13.36 -5.41
N GLU A 75 7.87 -13.81 -4.18
CA GLU A 75 8.50 -15.04 -3.66
C GLU A 75 8.09 -16.28 -4.47
N ARG A 76 6.84 -16.37 -4.92
CA ARG A 76 6.38 -17.47 -5.78
C ARG A 76 7.04 -17.44 -7.16
N GLN A 77 7.17 -16.26 -7.77
CA GLN A 77 7.85 -16.11 -9.05
C GLN A 77 9.35 -16.40 -8.94
N ALA A 78 10.01 -15.99 -7.85
CA ALA A 78 11.42 -16.31 -7.60
C ALA A 78 11.66 -17.81 -7.40
N LYS A 79 10.75 -18.51 -6.70
CA LYS A 79 10.82 -19.98 -6.54
C LYS A 79 10.48 -20.74 -7.81
N ALA A 80 9.60 -20.22 -8.66
CA ALA A 80 9.30 -20.82 -9.97
C ALA A 80 10.50 -20.69 -10.92
N ALA A 81 11.11 -19.50 -10.99
CA ALA A 81 12.30 -19.26 -11.80
C ALA A 81 13.50 -20.12 -11.37
N SER A 82 13.71 -20.33 -10.06
CA SER A 82 14.80 -21.20 -9.58
C SER A 82 14.55 -22.70 -9.84
N ASN A 83 13.30 -23.10 -10.05
CA ASN A 83 12.95 -24.50 -10.32
C ASN A 83 13.04 -24.83 -11.82
N GLU A 84 12.95 -23.82 -12.68
CA GLU A 84 13.07 -23.95 -14.14
C GLU A 84 14.54 -24.03 -14.60
N GLU A 85 15.47 -23.39 -13.87
CA GLU A 85 16.92 -23.56 -14.06
C GLU A 85 17.46 -24.92 -13.56
N ALA A 86 16.70 -25.64 -12.73
CA ALA A 86 17.08 -26.96 -12.21
C ALA A 86 16.59 -28.13 -13.07
N SER A 87 15.84 -27.86 -14.15
CA SER A 87 15.44 -28.91 -15.08
C SER A 87 16.66 -29.33 -15.92
N PRO A 88 17.11 -30.60 -15.86
CA PRO A 88 18.23 -31.05 -16.67
C PRO A 88 17.82 -30.91 -18.12
N LYS A 89 18.60 -30.13 -18.88
CA LYS A 89 18.57 -30.12 -20.33
C LYS A 89 18.66 -31.59 -20.77
N PRO A 90 17.66 -32.18 -21.46
CA PRO A 90 17.79 -33.53 -21.96
C PRO A 90 18.96 -33.52 -22.94
N GLU A 91 20.04 -34.18 -22.52
CA GLU A 91 21.22 -34.45 -23.32
C GLU A 91 20.75 -35.20 -24.59
N PRO A 92 21.14 -34.74 -25.80
CA PRO A 92 20.71 -35.38 -27.04
C PRO A 92 21.44 -36.72 -27.16
N ALA A 93 20.85 -37.77 -26.62
CA ALA A 93 21.28 -39.15 -26.86
C ALA A 93 20.89 -39.54 -28.29
N MET A 94 21.81 -39.22 -29.21
CA MET A 94 22.21 -39.98 -30.39
C MET A 94 21.11 -40.85 -31.04
N GLU A 95 20.53 -40.33 -32.12
CA GLU A 95 20.02 -41.16 -33.21
C GLU A 95 21.20 -41.95 -33.80
N ASP A 96 21.30 -43.23 -33.44
CA ASP A 96 22.14 -44.19 -34.16
C ASP A 96 21.27 -44.87 -35.22
N ASP A 97 21.07 -44.18 -36.33
CA ASP A 97 20.54 -44.76 -37.56
C ASP A 97 21.05 -43.95 -38.76
N ALA A 98 22.22 -44.32 -39.30
CA ALA A 98 22.57 -44.29 -40.73
C ALA A 98 24.09 -44.38 -40.94
N ALA A 99 24.61 -45.61 -40.99
CA ALA A 99 25.77 -45.93 -41.82
C ALA A 99 25.51 -47.22 -42.60
N SER A 100 24.41 -47.20 -43.37
CA SER A 100 24.34 -47.99 -44.59
C SER A 100 25.30 -47.39 -45.62
N LYS A 101 26.18 -48.26 -46.15
CA LYS A 101 26.90 -48.21 -47.44
C LYS A 101 28.42 -48.34 -47.31
N LEU A 102 28.86 -49.59 -47.37
CA LEU A 102 30.04 -49.98 -48.14
C LEU A 102 29.80 -51.43 -48.61
N GLY A 103 29.08 -51.56 -49.72
CA GLY A 103 29.42 -52.62 -50.65
C GLY A 103 30.56 -52.10 -51.51
N GLU A 104 31.63 -52.86 -51.64
CA GLU A 104 32.42 -53.01 -52.88
C GLU A 104 33.31 -54.26 -52.73
N GLN A 105 32.97 -55.27 -53.56
CA GLN A 105 33.82 -56.25 -54.25
C GLN A 105 34.49 -57.39 -53.47
#